data_AF-A0A6P4JJ34-F1
#
_entry.id   AF-A0A6P4JJ34-F1
#
_cell.length_a   1.000
_cell.length_b   1.000
_cell.length_c   1.000
_cell.angle_alpha   90.00
_cell.angle_beta   90.00
_cell.angle_gamma   90.00
#
_symmetry.space_group_name_H-M   'P 1'
#
loop_
_entity.id
_entity.type
_entity.pdbx_description
1 polymer ?
#
loop_
_entity_poly.entity_id
_entity_poly.type
_entity_poly.pdbx_seq_one_letter_code
_entity_poly.pdbx_strand_id
1 'polypeptide(L)'
;MAASLRITFITIIIIVAILAGQALGASLPLPESPEPGQGRAQRIAQCRELCYRQSLPVITPPFLCRSRPECYMCHDYCRVLVVVQQSLATSMCADREFCTRGCRVACSYHSLRIFQKEAPAEAATASGNAVVKK
;
A
#
# COMPACT_ATOMS: atom_id res chain seq x y z
N MET A 1 2.14 -66.25 16.26
CA MET A 1 1.06 -65.25 16.18
C MET A 1 1.47 -63.84 16.69
N ALA A 2 2.76 -63.49 16.75
CA ALA A 2 3.22 -62.17 17.21
C ALA A 2 3.72 -61.24 16.08
N ALA A 3 4.11 -61.80 14.91
CA ALA A 3 4.59 -61.03 13.77
C ALA A 3 3.45 -60.30 13.03
N SER A 4 2.29 -60.95 12.87
CA SER A 4 1.12 -60.35 12.21
C SER A 4 0.56 -59.13 12.96
N LEU A 5 0.68 -59.10 14.30
CA LEU A 5 0.25 -57.96 15.12
C LEU A 5 1.19 -56.76 14.96
N ARG A 6 2.49 -57.00 14.78
CA ARG A 6 3.47 -55.91 14.58
C ARG A 6 3.29 -55.24 13.22
N ILE A 7 2.96 -56.01 12.20
CA ILE A 7 2.72 -55.49 10.84
C ILE A 7 1.45 -54.62 10.82
N THR A 8 0.38 -55.01 11.51
CA THR A 8 -0.85 -54.20 11.59
C THR A 8 -0.67 -52.90 12.38
N PHE A 9 0.15 -52.90 13.44
CA PHE A 9 0.45 -51.66 14.16
C PHE A 9 1.27 -50.68 13.30
N ILE A 10 2.23 -51.16 12.51
CA ILE A 10 3.04 -50.32 11.62
C ILE A 10 2.17 -49.72 10.51
N THR A 11 1.25 -50.50 9.91
CA THR A 11 0.36 -49.97 8.86
C THR A 11 -0.61 -48.92 9.40
N ILE A 12 -1.13 -49.08 10.63
CA ILE A 12 -2.00 -48.08 11.27
C ILE A 12 -1.25 -46.76 11.49
N ILE A 13 0.01 -46.80 11.97
CA ILE A 13 0.81 -45.59 12.18
C ILE A 13 1.08 -44.86 10.85
N ILE A 14 1.39 -45.59 9.78
CA ILE A 14 1.61 -45.01 8.44
C ILE A 14 0.32 -44.36 7.91
N ILE A 15 -0.84 -45.00 8.08
CA ILE A 15 -2.13 -44.44 7.65
C ILE A 15 -2.45 -43.14 8.42
N VAL A 16 -2.24 -43.11 9.74
CA VAL A 16 -2.45 -41.89 10.55
C VAL A 16 -1.50 -40.76 10.13
N ALA A 17 -0.25 -41.07 9.80
CA ALA A 17 0.72 -40.08 9.30
C ALA A 17 0.31 -39.48 7.94
N ILE A 18 -0.27 -40.29 7.04
CA ILE A 18 -0.76 -39.82 5.73
C ILE A 18 -2.01 -38.94 5.91
N LEU A 19 -2.91 -39.28 6.83
CA LEU A 19 -4.12 -38.48 7.12
C LEU A 19 -3.82 -37.12 7.76
N ALA A 20 -2.76 -36.99 8.56
CA ALA A 20 -2.32 -35.71 9.11
C ALA A 20 -1.50 -34.85 8.12
N GLY A 21 -1.05 -35.43 7.00
CA GLY A 21 -0.18 -34.79 6.01
C GLY A 21 -0.87 -33.90 4.97
N GLN A 22 -2.21 -33.87 4.91
CA GLN A 22 -2.97 -33.08 3.93
C GLN A 22 -3.41 -31.70 4.44
N ALA A 23 -2.58 -31.01 5.23
CA ALA A 23 -2.80 -29.61 5.62
C ALA A 23 -1.84 -28.60 4.95
N LEU A 24 -1.06 -29.02 3.95
CA LEU A 24 -0.26 -28.12 3.11
C LEU A 24 -0.76 -28.16 1.67
N GLY A 25 -1.29 -27.03 1.18
CA GLY A 25 -1.17 -26.69 -0.24
C GLY A 25 -2.44 -26.58 -1.10
N ALA A 26 -3.60 -26.19 -0.55
CA ALA A 26 -4.70 -25.71 -1.40
C ALA A 26 -4.57 -24.19 -1.66
N SER A 27 -3.56 -23.79 -2.44
CA SER A 27 -3.56 -22.47 -3.09
C SER A 27 -4.38 -22.58 -4.36
N LEU A 28 -5.71 -22.46 -4.24
CA LEU A 28 -6.57 -22.28 -5.41
C LEU A 28 -6.26 -20.89 -6.00
N PRO A 29 -5.87 -20.76 -7.29
CA PRO A 29 -6.02 -19.49 -7.98
C PRO A 29 -7.53 -19.32 -8.20
N LEU A 30 -8.18 -18.62 -7.27
CA LEU A 30 -9.55 -18.17 -7.49
C LEU A 30 -9.49 -17.23 -8.71
N PRO A 31 -10.22 -17.50 -9.81
CA PRO A 31 -10.42 -16.49 -10.82
C PRO A 31 -11.21 -15.37 -10.12
N GLU A 32 -10.54 -14.24 -9.87
CA GLU A 32 -11.19 -12.99 -9.50
C GLU A 32 -12.20 -12.66 -10.60
N SER A 33 -13.46 -13.09 -10.41
CA SER A 33 -14.60 -12.44 -11.02
C SER A 33 -14.46 -10.96 -10.71
N PRO A 34 -14.39 -10.05 -11.71
CA PRO A 34 -14.13 -8.64 -11.51
C PRO A 34 -15.31 -7.99 -10.79
N GLU A 35 -15.37 -8.20 -9.49
CA GLU A 35 -16.25 -7.50 -8.59
C GLU A 35 -15.81 -6.03 -8.62
N PRO A 36 -16.74 -5.05 -8.68
CA PRO A 36 -16.41 -3.62 -8.70
C PRO A 36 -15.57 -3.13 -7.49
N GLY A 37 -15.35 -4.00 -6.49
CA GLY A 37 -14.45 -3.80 -5.36
C GLY A 37 -12.98 -4.20 -5.57
N GLN A 38 -12.65 -5.12 -6.50
CA GLN A 38 -11.28 -5.59 -6.72
C GLN A 38 -10.38 -4.52 -7.32
N GLY A 39 -10.88 -3.77 -8.32
CA GLY A 39 -10.13 -2.65 -8.89
C GLY A 39 -9.82 -1.54 -7.88
N ARG A 40 -10.64 -1.43 -6.81
CA ARG A 40 -10.37 -0.51 -5.70
C ARG A 40 -9.32 -1.07 -4.76
N ALA A 41 -9.47 -2.31 -4.32
CA ALA A 41 -8.49 -2.98 -3.45
C ALA A 41 -7.09 -3.02 -4.08
N GLN A 42 -7.01 -3.29 -5.38
CA GLN A 42 -5.76 -3.34 -6.12
C GLN A 42 -5.09 -1.96 -6.22
N ARG A 43 -5.86 -0.89 -6.46
CA ARG A 43 -5.34 0.49 -6.41
C ARG A 43 -4.85 0.87 -5.02
N ILE A 44 -5.56 0.47 -3.97
CA ILE A 44 -5.13 0.72 -2.58
C ILE A 44 -3.81 0.00 -2.30
N ALA A 45 -3.67 -1.25 -2.72
CA ALA A 45 -2.45 -2.04 -2.53
C ALA A 45 -1.25 -1.41 -3.26
N GLN A 46 -1.43 -1.02 -4.54
CA GLN A 46 -0.39 -0.34 -5.31
C GLN A 46 0.01 1.01 -4.69
N CYS A 47 -0.96 1.80 -4.25
CA CYS A 47 -0.71 3.06 -3.55
C CYS A 47 0.16 2.83 -2.31
N ARG A 48 -0.17 1.82 -1.49
CA ARG A 48 0.56 1.50 -0.26
C ARG A 48 2.00 1.05 -0.54
N GLU A 49 2.19 0.18 -1.52
CA GLU A 49 3.52 -0.31 -1.89
C GLU A 49 4.44 0.85 -2.30
N LEU A 50 3.96 1.73 -3.18
CA LEU A 50 4.69 2.92 -3.61
C LEU A 50 4.95 3.88 -2.45
N CYS A 51 3.93 4.12 -1.63
CA CYS A 51 4.02 5.05 -0.51
C CYS A 51 5.04 4.59 0.52
N TYR A 52 5.03 3.31 0.90
CA TYR A 52 6.02 2.75 1.82
C TYR A 52 7.43 2.82 1.27
N ARG A 53 7.62 2.51 -0.01
CA ARG A 53 8.94 2.56 -0.65
C ARG A 53 9.55 3.98 -0.67
N GLN A 54 8.72 5.01 -0.78
CA GLN A 54 9.18 6.41 -0.90
C GLN A 54 9.26 7.17 0.42
N SER A 55 8.39 6.85 1.37
CA SER A 55 8.24 7.61 2.63
C SER A 55 8.96 6.96 3.82
N LEU A 56 9.18 5.64 3.79
CA LEU A 56 9.77 4.92 4.92
C LEU A 56 11.27 4.68 4.70
N PRO A 57 12.13 5.03 5.67
CA PRO A 57 13.57 4.78 5.58
C PRO A 57 13.93 3.29 5.80
N VAL A 58 13.02 2.52 6.44
CA VAL A 58 13.20 1.10 6.76
C VAL A 58 11.93 0.36 6.41
N ILE A 59 12.06 -0.84 5.85
CA ILE A 59 10.93 -1.73 5.55
C ILE A 59 10.16 -1.96 6.86
N THR A 60 8.98 -1.34 6.96
CA THR A 60 8.13 -1.41 8.14
C THR A 60 6.95 -2.31 7.80
N PRO A 61 6.79 -3.44 8.50
CA PRO A 61 5.60 -4.26 8.35
C PRO A 61 4.34 -3.44 8.65
N PRO A 62 3.21 -3.68 7.94
CA PRO A 62 2.01 -2.87 8.07
C PRO A 62 1.40 -2.88 9.48
N PHE A 63 1.64 -3.92 10.28
CA PHE A 63 1.20 -3.98 11.68
C PHE A 63 1.94 -3.00 12.61
N LEU A 64 3.14 -2.55 12.22
CA LEU A 64 3.89 -1.51 12.94
C LEU A 64 3.60 -0.10 12.43
N CYS A 65 2.69 0.07 11.46
CA CYS A 65 2.39 1.40 10.94
C CYS A 65 1.78 2.32 12.00
N ARG A 66 1.09 1.78 13.02
CA ARG A 66 0.36 2.59 14.01
C ARG A 66 1.30 3.45 14.89
N SER A 67 2.55 3.03 15.08
CA SER A 67 3.55 3.78 15.84
C SER A 67 4.41 4.71 14.99
N ARG A 68 4.24 4.70 13.65
CA ARG A 68 5.00 5.53 12.73
C ARG A 68 4.07 6.45 11.94
N PRO A 69 4.15 7.78 12.13
CA PRO A 69 3.20 8.72 11.51
C PRO A 69 3.16 8.58 9.98
N GLU A 70 4.31 8.45 9.33
CA GLU A 70 4.40 8.30 7.87
C GLU A 70 3.75 7.01 7.34
N CYS A 71 3.94 5.90 8.05
CA CYS A 71 3.38 4.59 7.70
C CYS A 71 1.86 4.59 7.88
N TYR A 72 1.38 5.16 9.00
CA TYR A 72 -0.03 5.33 9.28
C TYR A 72 -0.72 6.18 8.20
N MET A 73 -0.13 7.32 7.84
CA MET A 73 -0.66 8.20 6.78
C MET A 73 -0.74 7.48 5.45
N CYS A 74 0.33 6.78 5.01
CA CYS A 74 0.28 5.96 3.80
C CYS A 74 -0.83 4.91 3.83
N HIS A 75 -0.97 4.19 4.95
CA HIS A 75 -1.92 3.09 5.07
C HIS A 75 -3.38 3.59 5.00
N ASP A 76 -3.67 4.69 5.70
CA ASP A 76 -5.03 5.22 5.83
C ASP A 76 -5.44 6.07 4.62
N TYR A 77 -4.59 7.00 4.17
CA TYR A 77 -4.92 7.88 3.04
C TYR A 77 -5.09 7.09 1.74
N CYS A 78 -4.24 6.08 1.47
CA CYS A 78 -4.44 5.24 0.28
C CYS A 78 -5.81 4.52 0.29
N ARG A 79 -6.41 4.28 1.47
CA ARG A 79 -7.75 3.69 1.59
C ARG A 79 -8.84 4.76 1.44
N VAL A 80 -8.70 5.88 2.15
CA VAL A 80 -9.71 6.94 2.21
C VAL A 80 -9.86 7.63 0.85
N LEU A 81 -8.75 7.94 0.17
CA LEU A 81 -8.76 8.69 -1.10
C LEU A 81 -9.42 7.93 -2.26
N VAL A 82 -9.65 6.62 -2.12
CA VAL A 82 -10.40 5.81 -3.11
C VAL A 82 -11.92 5.93 -2.93
N VAL A 83 -12.38 6.29 -1.73
CA VAL A 83 -13.80 6.29 -1.35
C VAL A 83 -14.36 7.71 -1.23
N VAL A 84 -13.52 8.66 -0.83
CA VAL A 84 -13.94 10.01 -0.49
C VAL A 84 -14.17 10.88 -1.73
N GLN A 85 -15.05 11.89 -1.62
CA GLN A 85 -15.31 12.84 -2.71
C GLN A 85 -14.06 13.65 -3.05
N GLN A 86 -13.87 13.93 -4.35
CA GLN A 86 -12.68 14.60 -4.88
C GLN A 86 -12.36 15.93 -4.18
N SER A 87 -13.38 16.72 -3.82
CA SER A 87 -13.24 18.01 -3.15
C SER A 87 -12.63 17.88 -1.75
N LEU A 88 -13.12 16.93 -0.95
CA LEU A 88 -12.59 16.66 0.39
C LEU A 88 -11.19 16.04 0.32
N ALA A 89 -10.97 15.13 -0.62
CA ALA A 89 -9.66 14.55 -0.87
C ALA A 89 -8.63 15.66 -1.18
N THR A 90 -9.02 16.64 -2.00
CA THR A 90 -8.17 17.77 -2.39
C THR A 90 -7.89 18.70 -1.21
N SER A 91 -8.88 18.99 -0.35
CA SER A 91 -8.65 19.83 0.83
C SER A 91 -7.73 19.14 1.84
N MET A 92 -7.88 17.84 2.07
CA MET A 92 -6.97 17.07 2.93
C MET A 92 -5.54 17.03 2.38
N CYS A 93 -5.38 16.88 1.06
CA CYS A 93 -4.07 16.89 0.41
C CYS A 93 -3.42 18.29 0.36
N ALA A 94 -4.21 19.37 0.48
CA ALA A 94 -3.73 20.74 0.50
C ALA A 94 -3.26 21.19 1.89
N ASP A 95 -3.77 20.57 2.95
CA ASP A 95 -3.44 20.94 4.32
C ASP A 95 -2.04 20.44 4.70
N ARG A 96 -1.10 21.37 4.95
CA ARG A 96 0.29 21.05 5.27
C ARG A 96 0.51 20.60 6.71
N GLU A 97 -0.40 20.92 7.63
CA GLU A 97 -0.28 20.52 9.04
C GLU A 97 -0.63 19.04 9.22
N PHE A 98 -1.62 18.56 8.48
CA PHE A 98 -2.06 17.16 8.54
C PHE A 98 -1.43 16.27 7.46
N CYS A 99 -1.13 16.81 6.25
CA CYS A 99 -0.55 16.04 5.16
C CYS A 99 0.98 15.98 5.24
N THR A 100 1.47 15.00 5.99
CA THR A 100 2.90 14.67 6.07
C THR A 100 3.41 14.00 4.78
N ARG A 101 4.68 13.58 4.74
CA ARG A 101 5.32 13.06 3.52
C ARG A 101 4.59 11.84 2.95
N GLY A 102 4.13 10.91 3.80
CA GLY A 102 3.33 9.75 3.39
C GLY A 102 2.00 10.13 2.75
N CYS A 103 1.30 11.11 3.33
CA CYS A 103 0.07 11.65 2.73
C CYS A 103 0.32 12.23 1.33
N ARG A 104 1.41 13.00 1.13
CA ARG A 104 1.73 13.61 -0.18
C ARG A 104 1.96 12.58 -1.26
N VAL A 105 2.63 11.47 -0.94
CA VAL A 105 2.83 10.37 -1.90
C VAL A 105 1.49 9.74 -2.26
N ALA A 106 0.62 9.45 -1.29
CA ALA A 106 -0.72 8.93 -1.54
C ALA A 106 -1.56 9.89 -2.41
N CYS A 107 -1.56 11.19 -2.10
CA CYS A 107 -2.23 12.23 -2.89
C CYS A 107 -1.72 12.29 -4.34
N SER A 108 -0.42 12.18 -4.54
CA SER A 108 0.20 12.17 -5.87
C SER A 108 -0.22 10.96 -6.69
N TYR A 109 -0.32 9.78 -6.07
CA TYR A 109 -0.78 8.56 -6.73
C TYR A 109 -2.22 8.69 -7.23
N HIS A 110 -3.10 9.30 -6.43
CA HIS A 110 -4.49 9.55 -6.82
C HIS A 110 -4.67 10.75 -7.77
N SER A 111 -3.59 11.36 -8.25
CA SER A 111 -3.60 12.55 -9.12
C SER A 111 -4.44 13.70 -8.55
N LEU A 112 -4.54 13.78 -7.22
CA LEU A 112 -5.19 14.87 -6.55
C LEU A 112 -4.28 16.08 -6.67
N ARG A 113 -4.62 16.96 -7.61
CA ARG A 113 -3.88 18.20 -7.82
C ARG A 113 -3.98 19.02 -6.53
N ILE A 114 -2.91 18.97 -5.75
CA ILE A 114 -2.59 20.03 -4.81
C ILE A 114 -2.47 21.25 -5.71
N PHE A 115 -3.50 22.10 -5.76
CA PHE A 115 -3.39 23.37 -6.45
C PHE A 115 -2.12 24.01 -5.91
N GLN A 116 -1.17 24.28 -6.79
CA GLN A 116 0.08 24.98 -6.51
C GLN A 116 -0.23 26.43 -6.13
N LYS A 117 -0.97 26.65 -5.03
CA LYS A 117 -1.09 27.95 -4.41
C LYS A 117 0.02 28.07 -3.38
N GLU A 118 1.25 28.04 -3.90
CA GLU A 118 2.51 28.50 -3.31
C GLU A 118 3.65 28.09 -4.26
N ALA A 119 3.68 28.75 -5.42
CA ALA A 119 4.96 29.00 -6.09
C ALA A 119 5.58 30.26 -5.43
N PRO A 120 6.90 30.28 -5.19
CA PRO A 120 7.58 31.30 -4.41
C PRO A 120 7.74 32.59 -5.22
N ALA A 121 7.29 33.72 -4.69
CA ALA A 121 7.38 35.02 -5.34
C ALA A 121 8.42 35.93 -4.69
N GLU A 122 9.54 35.40 -4.19
CA GLU A 122 10.71 36.21 -3.81
C GLU A 122 12.00 35.44 -4.14
N ALA A 123 12.95 36.14 -4.77
CA ALA A 123 14.29 35.70 -5.19
C ALA A 123 14.42 34.94 -6.54
N ALA A 124 14.21 35.64 -7.66
CA ALA A 124 15.04 35.48 -8.88
C ALA A 124 14.82 36.60 -9.91
N THR A 125 14.89 37.88 -9.51
CA THR A 125 15.11 38.99 -10.45
C THR A 125 16.58 39.41 -10.41
N ALA A 126 17.45 38.53 -10.91
CA ALA A 126 18.82 38.88 -11.25
C ALA A 126 19.28 38.00 -12.42
N SER A 127 19.09 38.50 -13.65
CA SER A 127 19.99 38.30 -14.81
C SER A 127 19.23 38.56 -16.11
N GLY A 128 19.71 39.51 -16.93
CA GLY A 128 19.32 39.59 -18.35
C GLY A 128 19.20 41.02 -18.90
N ASN A 129 20.34 41.68 -19.14
CA ASN A 129 20.41 42.86 -20.02
C ASN A 129 20.05 42.47 -21.47
N ALA A 130 19.25 43.27 -22.17
CA ALA A 130 19.39 43.45 -23.62
C ALA A 130 18.71 44.74 -24.11
N VAL A 131 19.56 45.63 -24.62
CA VAL A 131 19.29 46.77 -25.50
C VAL A 131 18.48 46.34 -26.73
N VAL A 132 17.44 47.10 -27.11
CA VAL A 132 17.14 47.38 -28.53
C VAL A 132 16.70 48.83 -28.69
N LYS A 133 17.45 49.50 -29.55
CA LYS A 133 17.32 50.88 -30.03
C LYS A 133 16.60 50.82 -31.38
N LYS A 134 15.50 51.55 -31.56
CA LYS A 134 15.18 52.24 -32.82
C LYS A 134 14.06 53.25 -32.61
#